data_AF-A0A1C0S8U3-F1
#
_entry.id   AF-A0A1C0S8U3-F1
#
_cell.length_a   1.000
_cell.length_b   1.000
_cell.length_c   1.000
_cell.angle_alpha   90.00
_cell.angle_beta   90.00
_cell.angle_gamma   90.00
#
_symmetry.space_group_name_H-M   'P 1'
#
loop_
_entity.id
_entity.type
_entity.pdbx_description
1 polymer ?
#
loop_
_entity_poly.entity_id
_entity_poly.type
_entity_poly.pdbx_seq_one_letter_code
_entity_poly.pdbx_strand_id
1 'polypeptide(L)' 'MIDERLELALPKQAGRQMVRVQPFKAFDHDGREVQVVAIAGDSEDLDFVVIKTGEDGDELWPAIEGSVFKTGLAA' A
#
# COMPACT_ATOMS: atom_id res chain seq x y z
N MET A 1 14.96 36.27 -6.10
CA MET A 1 15.67 35.42 -5.12
C MET A 1 14.86 35.18 -3.84
N ILE A 2 13.52 35.24 -3.92
CA ILE A 2 12.60 34.88 -2.82
C ILE A 2 12.03 33.49 -3.09
N ASP A 3 11.81 33.15 -4.36
CA ASP A 3 11.26 31.86 -4.80
C ASP A 3 12.13 30.67 -4.37
N GLU A 4 13.47 30.76 -4.53
CA GLU A 4 14.42 29.73 -4.08
C GLU A 4 14.40 29.49 -2.56
N ARG A 5 14.08 30.52 -1.76
CA ARG A 5 13.97 30.39 -0.30
C ARG A 5 12.61 29.85 0.13
N LEU A 6 11.59 30.06 -0.69
CA LEU A 6 10.25 29.52 -0.46
C LEU A 6 10.22 28.00 -0.69
N GLU A 7 10.91 27.51 -1.72
CA GLU A 7 11.02 26.05 -1.99
C GLU A 7 11.79 25.29 -0.91
N LEU A 8 12.79 25.91 -0.26
CA LEU A 8 13.50 25.32 0.89
C LEU A 8 12.70 25.37 2.20
N ALA A 9 11.79 26.33 2.34
CA ALA A 9 10.99 26.56 3.54
C ALA A 9 9.66 25.79 3.54
N LEU A 10 9.19 25.38 2.36
CA LEU A 10 8.15 24.37 2.27
C LEU A 10 8.75 23.08 2.83
N PRO A 11 8.20 22.48 3.90
CA PRO A 11 8.60 21.13 4.24
C PRO A 11 8.45 20.31 2.96
N LYS A 12 9.46 19.51 2.61
CA LYS A 12 9.27 18.41 1.67
C LYS A 12 8.29 17.45 2.33
N GLN A 13 7.01 17.83 2.44
CA GLN A 13 5.92 16.90 2.40
C GLN A 13 5.96 16.34 0.97
N ALA A 14 6.91 15.46 0.72
CA ALA A 14 6.64 14.28 -0.07
C ALA A 14 5.57 13.52 0.73
N GLY A 15 4.35 14.07 0.73
CA GLY A 15 3.24 13.50 1.45
C GLY A 15 3.06 12.11 0.89
N ARG A 16 3.00 11.13 1.80
CA ARG A 16 2.78 9.73 1.48
C ARG A 16 1.72 9.61 0.38
N GLN A 17 2.15 9.19 -0.80
CA GLN A 17 1.29 9.11 -1.98
C GLN A 17 0.64 7.74 -2.03
N MET A 18 -0.60 7.70 -2.50
CA MET A 18 -1.31 6.44 -2.72
C MET A 18 -1.59 6.27 -4.21
N VAL A 19 -1.18 5.12 -4.74
CA VAL A 19 -1.41 4.72 -6.12
C VAL A 19 -2.32 3.50 -6.13
N ARG A 20 -3.46 3.60 -6.81
CA ARG A 20 -4.34 2.47 -7.02
C ARG A 20 -3.72 1.50 -8.02
N VAL A 21 -3.84 0.21 -7.76
CA VAL A 21 -3.37 -0.85 -8.66
C VAL A 21 -4.54 -1.69 -9.16
N GLN A 22 -4.31 -2.50 -10.20
CA GLN A 22 -5.24 -3.56 -10.56
C GLN A 22 -5.30 -4.56 -9.39
N PRO A 23 -6.48 -4.85 -8.81
CA PRO A 23 -6.55 -5.73 -7.66
C PRO A 23 -6.01 -7.13 -7.95
N PHE A 24 -5.25 -7.69 -7.01
CA PHE A 24 -4.73 -9.05 -7.10
C PHE A 24 -4.70 -9.74 -5.74
N LYS A 25 -4.75 -11.08 -5.77
CA LYS A 25 -4.64 -11.92 -4.56
C LYS A 25 -3.19 -12.03 -4.10
N ALA A 26 -2.98 -11.94 -2.80
CA ALA A 26 -1.71 -12.17 -2.13
C ALA A 26 -1.97 -12.80 -0.76
N PHE A 27 -0.91 -13.05 -0.01
CA PHE A 27 -0.97 -13.47 1.39
C PHE A 27 -0.29 -12.44 2.28
N ASP A 28 -0.87 -12.16 3.45
CA ASP A 28 -0.20 -11.36 4.48
C ASP A 28 0.88 -12.17 5.22
N HIS A 29 1.52 -11.57 6.22
CA HIS A 29 2.57 -12.23 7.00
C HIS A 29 2.06 -13.43 7.82
N ASP A 30 0.76 -13.46 8.13
CA ASP A 30 0.11 -14.57 8.85
C ASP A 30 -0.30 -15.71 7.89
N GLY A 31 -0.04 -15.57 6.59
CA GLY A 31 -0.46 -16.52 5.57
C GLY A 31 -1.96 -16.45 5.23
N ARG A 32 -2.66 -15.38 5.61
CA ARG A 32 -4.07 -15.18 5.27
C ARG A 32 -4.19 -14.58 3.87
N GLU A 33 -5.16 -15.06 3.10
CA GLU A 33 -5.43 -14.50 1.78
C GLU A 33 -5.96 -13.07 1.92
N VAL A 34 -5.37 -12.15 1.16
CA VAL A 34 -5.76 -10.75 1.09
C VAL A 34 -5.85 -10.29 -0.37
N GLN A 35 -6.62 -9.24 -0.61
CA GLN A 35 -6.68 -8.59 -1.92
C GLN A 35 -5.97 -7.23 -1.88
N VAL A 36 -4.87 -7.09 -2.61
CA VAL A 36 -4.14 -5.81 -2.70
C VAL A 36 -4.87 -4.90 -3.68
N VAL A 37 -5.14 -3.65 -3.28
CA VAL A 37 -5.91 -2.68 -4.09
C VAL A 37 -5.19 -1.35 -4.32
N ALA A 38 -4.23 -1.00 -3.46
CA ALA A 38 -3.39 0.17 -3.65
C ALA A 38 -2.02 -0.03 -2.97
N ILE A 39 -1.08 0.83 -3.34
CA ILE A 39 0.23 0.97 -2.69
C ILE A 39 0.29 2.40 -2.15
N ALA A 40 0.66 2.56 -0.89
CA ALA A 40 0.81 3.85 -0.24
C ALA A 40 2.23 3.98 0.31
N GLY A 41 2.93 5.05 -0.01
CA GLY A 41 4.30 5.21 0.44
C GLY A 41 4.94 6.51 0.02
N ASP A 42 6.20 6.66 0.36
CA ASP A 42 7.05 7.77 -0.03
C ASP A 42 8.36 7.24 -0.65
N SER A 43 9.42 8.04 -0.66
CA SER A 43 10.71 7.65 -1.23
C SER A 43 11.48 6.61 -0.41
N GLU A 44 11.13 6.43 0.87
CA GLU A 44 11.85 5.56 1.81
C GLU A 44 11.04 4.32 2.17
N ASP A 45 9.72 4.44 2.29
CA ASP A 45 8.84 3.35 2.71
C ASP A 45 7.65 3.10 1.78
N LEU A 46 7.28 1.83 1.62
CA LEU A 46 6.10 1.39 0.87
C LEU A 46 5.24 0.48 1.74
N ASP A 47 3.94 0.73 1.69
CA ASP A 47 2.91 -0.10 2.30
C ASP A 47 1.85 -0.50 1.27
N PHE A 48 1.19 -1.63 1.52
CA PHE A 48 0.13 -2.17 0.69
C PHE A 48 -1.22 -1.94 1.36
N VAL A 49 -2.15 -1.35 0.62
CA VAL A 49 -3.55 -1.30 1.04
C VAL A 49 -4.21 -2.59 0.58
N VAL A 50 -4.68 -3.37 1.54
CA VAL A 50 -5.29 -4.67 1.32
C VAL A 50 -6.72 -4.70 1.82
N ILE A 51 -7.54 -5.55 1.23
CA ILE A 51 -8.84 -5.94 1.76
C ILE A 51 -8.70 -7.35 2.33
N LYS A 52 -8.97 -7.49 3.62
CA LYS A 52 -9.01 -8.79 4.30
C LYS A 52 -10.44 -9.31 4.25
N THR A 53 -10.59 -10.61 3.98
CA THR A 53 -11.88 -11.28 4.02
C THR A 53 -11.99 -12.01 5.37
N GLY A 54 -13.08 -11.82 6.11
CA GLY A 54 -13.37 -12.57 7.34
C GLY A 54 -13.55 -14.07 7.09
N GLU A 55 -13.55 -14.88 8.15
CA GLU A 55 -13.70 -16.35 8.06
C GLU A 55 -14.99 -16.79 7.35
N ASP A 56 -16.04 -15.98 7.46
CA ASP A 56 -17.33 -16.20 6.80
C ASP A 56 -17.42 -15.64 5.37
N GLY A 57 -16.34 -15.04 4.85
CA GLY A 57 -16.30 -14.50 3.48
C GLY A 57 -16.97 -13.13 3.30
N ASP A 58 -17.76 -12.67 4.27
CA ASP A 58 -18.63 -11.50 4.13
C ASP A 58 -18.06 -10.19 4.67
N GLU A 59 -17.11 -10.24 5.62
CA GLU A 59 -16.50 -9.04 6.19
C GLU A 59 -15.25 -8.62 5.41
N LEU A 60 -15.31 -7.41 4.83
CA LEU A 60 -14.23 -6.80 4.07
C LEU A 60 -13.72 -5.55 4.79
N TRP A 61 -12.57 -5.66 5.45
CA TRP A 61 -11.95 -4.52 6.14
C TRP A 61 -10.69 -4.07 5.39
N PRO A 62 -10.55 -2.77 5.07
CA PRO A 62 -9.29 -2.25 4.54
C PRO A 62 -8.23 -2.24 5.64
N ALA A 63 -7.05 -2.75 5.32
CA ALA A 63 -5.89 -2.78 6.19
C ALA A 63 -4.64 -2.29 5.44
N ILE A 64 -3.63 -1.90 6.20
CA ILE A 64 -2.30 -1.55 5.67
C ILE A 64 -1.34 -2.65 6.08
N GLU A 65 -0.64 -3.22 5.10
CA GLU A 65 0.37 -4.26 5.28
C GLU A 65 1.72 -3.76 4.76
N GLY A 66 2.78 -3.84 5.55
CA GLY A 66 4.13 -3.48 5.09
C GLY A 66 4.73 -4.50 4.11
N SER A 67 4.16 -5.70 4.05
CA SER A 67 4.60 -6.73 3.10
C SER A 67 3.45 -7.69 2.77
N VAL A 68 3.41 -8.14 1.51
CA VAL A 68 2.49 -9.17 1.04
C VAL A 68 3.22 -10.12 0.10
N PHE A 69 2.84 -11.38 0.10
CA PHE A 69 3.46 -12.43 -0.69
C PHE A 69 2.54 -12.85 -1.81
N LYS A 70 2.96 -12.63 -3.06
CA LYS A 70 2.26 -13.14 -4.23
C LYS A 70 2.83 -14.49 -4.59
N THR A 71 2.00 -15.52 -4.56
CA THR A 71 2.33 -16.82 -5.17
C THR A 71 2.52 -16.60 -6.68
N GLY A 72 3.72 -16.94 -7.18
CA GLY A 72 4.00 -16.88 -8.61
C GLY A 72 3.10 -17.85 -9.36
N LEU A 73 2.65 -17.47 -10.57
CA LEU A 73 2.03 -18.43 -11.48
C LEU A 73 2.96 -19.64 -11.58
N ALA A 74 2.47 -20.81 -11.18
CA ALA A 74 3.05 -22.05 -11.65
C ALA A 74 3.07 -21.95 -13.18
N ALA A 75 4.27 -21.99 -13.76
CA ALA A 75 4.48 -22.05 -15.20
C ALA A 75 3.98 -23.40 -15.74
#